data_AF-A0A958FMK0-F1
#
_entry.id   AF-A0A958FMK0-F1
#
_cell.length_a   1.000
_cell.length_b   1.000
_cell.length_c   1.000
_cell.angle_alpha   90.00
_cell.angle_beta   90.00
_cell.angle_gamma   90.00
#
_symmetry.space_group_name_H-M   'P 1'
#
loop_
_entity.id
_entity.type
_entity.pdbx_description
1 polymer ?
#
loop_
_entity_poly.entity_id
_entity_poly.type
_entity_poly.pdbx_seq_one_letter_code
_entity_poly.pdbx_strand_id
1 'polypeptide(L)'
;QHQQIIYRHSEAGCVELVFAMVEKVVGALDHSQKQTIHETLNKVLKSAEIAGRVKILVNPQDLQHIKSMENDLRGHFPDLKDLGILPDESIGIGGCIIETDLGKVDARINTQMSEMVDKLRKYYKELEHNEDESTNAAEV
;
A
#
# COMPACT_ATOMS: atom_id res chain seq x y z
N GLN A 1 36.20 -14.97 -1.44
CA GLN A 1 35.69 -13.64 -1.04
C GLN A 1 35.17 -12.80 -2.21
N HIS A 2 35.85 -12.71 -3.38
CA HIS A 2 35.34 -11.92 -4.52
C HIS A 2 33.98 -12.40 -5.10
N GLN A 3 33.68 -13.70 -5.07
CA GLN A 3 32.43 -14.24 -5.63
C GLN A 3 31.18 -13.87 -4.83
N GLN A 4 31.28 -13.67 -3.50
CA GLN A 4 30.12 -13.29 -2.68
C GLN A 4 29.72 -11.82 -2.86
N ILE A 5 30.68 -10.92 -3.12
CA ILE A 5 30.41 -9.49 -3.34
C ILE A 5 29.62 -9.27 -4.64
N ILE A 6 29.97 -10.01 -5.70
CA ILE A 6 29.27 -9.93 -6.99
C ILE A 6 27.84 -10.44 -6.87
N TYR A 7 27.61 -11.51 -6.09
CA TYR A 7 26.27 -12.07 -5.88
C TYR A 7 25.36 -11.09 -5.10
N ARG A 8 25.86 -10.51 -4.00
CA ARG A 8 25.11 -9.54 -3.19
C ARG A 8 24.78 -8.25 -3.94
N HIS A 9 25.70 -7.75 -4.77
CA HIS A 9 25.43 -6.56 -5.61
C HIS A 9 24.40 -6.84 -6.71
N SER A 10 24.40 -8.06 -7.26
CA SER A 10 23.44 -8.50 -8.26
C SER A 10 22.03 -8.70 -7.66
N GLU A 11 21.94 -9.19 -6.43
CA GLU A 11 20.66 -9.45 -5.76
C GLU A 11 19.90 -8.17 -5.42
N ALA A 12 20.59 -7.17 -4.84
CA ALA A 12 20.01 -5.84 -4.62
C ALA A 12 19.59 -5.17 -5.94
N GLY A 13 20.38 -5.32 -7.00
CA GLY A 13 20.04 -4.82 -8.33
C GLY A 13 18.82 -5.50 -8.96
N CYS A 14 18.65 -6.81 -8.75
CA CYS A 14 17.47 -7.54 -9.22
C CYS A 14 16.18 -7.08 -8.52
N VAL A 15 16.24 -6.83 -7.22
CA VAL A 15 15.10 -6.34 -6.43
C VAL A 15 14.65 -4.97 -6.93
N GLU A 16 15.58 -4.02 -7.08
CA GLU A 16 15.28 -2.69 -7.63
C GLU A 16 14.74 -2.76 -9.07
N LEU A 17 15.24 -3.67 -9.90
CA LEU A 17 14.76 -3.87 -11.27
C LEU A 17 13.32 -4.43 -11.31
N VAL A 18 13.03 -5.43 -10.47
CA VAL A 18 11.67 -5.99 -10.35
C VAL A 18 10.70 -4.90 -9.87
N PHE A 19 11.12 -4.02 -8.96
CA PHE A 19 10.29 -2.90 -8.53
C PHE A 19 10.07 -1.86 -9.61
N ALA A 20 11.11 -1.43 -10.33
CA ALA A 20 10.95 -0.52 -11.45
C ALA A 20 10.01 -1.10 -12.53
N MET A 21 10.03 -2.43 -12.72
CA MET A 21 9.08 -3.13 -13.58
C MET A 21 7.66 -3.13 -13.01
N VAL A 22 7.48 -3.42 -11.72
CA VAL A 22 6.16 -3.43 -11.07
C VAL A 22 5.56 -2.03 -11.05
N GLU A 23 6.31 -0.98 -10.72
CA GLU A 23 5.88 0.42 -10.81
C GLU A 23 5.48 0.80 -12.24
N LYS A 24 6.31 0.43 -13.23
CA LYS A 24 6.03 0.69 -14.64
C LYS A 24 4.79 -0.06 -15.13
N VAL A 25 4.62 -1.33 -14.72
CA VAL A 25 3.47 -2.15 -15.09
C VAL A 25 2.22 -1.60 -14.42
N VAL A 26 2.23 -1.40 -13.09
CA VAL A 26 1.08 -0.86 -12.34
C VAL A 26 0.71 0.55 -12.81
N GLY A 27 1.69 1.41 -13.08
CA GLY A 27 1.47 2.73 -13.66
C GLY A 27 0.99 2.71 -15.13
N ALA A 28 1.22 1.61 -15.85
CA ALA A 28 0.75 1.41 -17.22
C ALA A 28 -0.52 0.54 -17.31
N LEU A 29 -0.95 -0.09 -16.21
CA LEU A 29 -2.21 -0.80 -16.17
C LEU A 29 -3.33 0.22 -16.28
N ASP A 30 -4.02 0.14 -17.41
CA ASP A 30 -5.19 0.97 -17.69
C ASP A 30 -6.24 0.77 -16.60
N HIS A 31 -6.92 1.87 -16.28
CA HIS A 31 -7.81 2.09 -15.15
C HIS A 31 -9.14 1.33 -15.25
N SER A 32 -9.16 0.21 -15.96
CA SER A 32 -10.37 -0.58 -16.25
C SER A 32 -10.84 -1.42 -15.06
N GLN A 33 -10.14 -1.41 -13.92
CA GLN A 33 -10.53 -2.15 -12.71
C GLN A 33 -11.02 -1.20 -11.63
N LYS A 34 -12.29 -0.79 -11.77
CA LYS A 34 -13.09 -0.15 -10.72
C LYS A 34 -13.07 -0.92 -9.38
N GLN A 35 -12.73 -2.22 -9.40
CA GLN A 35 -12.55 -3.06 -8.20
C GLN A 35 -11.40 -2.62 -7.28
N THR A 36 -10.36 -1.95 -7.80
CA THR A 36 -9.14 -1.66 -7.02
C THR A 36 -9.37 -0.70 -5.85
N ILE A 37 -10.24 0.31 -6.01
CA ILE A 37 -10.47 1.29 -4.94
C ILE A 37 -11.33 0.74 -3.79
N HIS A 38 -12.27 -0.15 -4.08
CA HIS A 38 -13.10 -0.78 -3.06
C HIS A 38 -12.28 -1.70 -2.15
N GLU A 39 -11.36 -2.48 -2.73
CA GLU A 39 -10.45 -3.33 -1.97
C GLU A 39 -9.51 -2.49 -1.12
N THR A 40 -8.98 -1.40 -1.68
CA THR A 40 -8.14 -0.44 -0.95
C THR A 40 -8.89 0.15 0.25
N LEU A 41 -10.14 0.61 0.05
CA LEU A 41 -10.97 1.16 1.13
C LEU A 41 -11.23 0.14 2.23
N ASN A 42 -11.65 -1.09 1.88
CA ASN A 42 -11.88 -2.14 2.86
C ASN A 42 -10.62 -2.48 3.66
N LYS A 43 -9.47 -2.57 2.99
CA LYS A 43 -8.19 -2.85 3.65
C LYS A 43 -7.84 -1.77 4.65
N VAL A 44 -7.94 -0.50 4.25
CA VAL A 44 -7.57 0.64 5.11
C VAL A 44 -8.52 0.74 6.30
N LEU A 45 -9.83 0.74 6.05
CA LEU A 45 -10.85 0.85 7.10
C LEU A 45 -10.76 -0.28 8.13
N LYS A 46 -10.46 -1.52 7.69
CA LYS A 46 -10.19 -2.65 8.61
C LYS A 46 -8.90 -2.47 9.38
N SER A 47 -7.82 -2.06 8.71
CA SER A 47 -6.49 -2.02 9.33
C SER A 47 -6.32 -0.93 10.39
N ALA A 48 -7.07 0.17 10.26
CA ALA A 48 -6.93 1.35 11.09
C ALA A 48 -8.01 1.47 12.19
N GLU A 49 -8.83 0.42 12.38
CA GLU A 49 -9.94 0.38 13.36
C GLU A 49 -10.75 1.69 13.39
N ILE A 50 -10.99 2.24 12.19
CA ILE A 50 -11.46 3.62 12.06
C ILE A 50 -12.91 3.69 12.52
N ALA A 51 -13.14 4.43 13.61
CA ALA A 51 -14.45 4.72 14.16
C ALA A 51 -14.71 6.23 14.20
N GLY A 52 -15.99 6.62 14.11
CA GLY A 52 -16.40 8.03 14.21
C GLY A 52 -16.60 8.71 12.85
N ARG A 53 -16.14 9.96 12.73
CA ARG A 53 -16.32 10.76 11.50
C ARG A 53 -15.15 10.54 10.54
N VAL A 54 -15.49 10.19 9.31
CA VAL A 54 -14.53 9.83 8.27
C VAL A 54 -14.83 10.59 7.00
N LYS A 55 -13.78 11.16 6.40
CA LYS A 55 -13.82 11.70 5.04
C LYS A 55 -12.87 10.92 4.17
N ILE A 56 -13.35 10.49 3.01
CA ILE A 56 -12.55 9.81 2.00
C ILE A 56 -12.39 10.77 0.82
N LEU A 57 -11.15 11.17 0.57
CA LEU A 57 -10.74 11.94 -0.61
C LEU A 57 -10.34 10.96 -1.71
N VAL A 58 -10.91 11.12 -2.90
CA VAL A 58 -10.70 10.20 -4.05
C VAL A 58 -10.62 10.97 -5.36
N ASN A 59 -10.09 10.33 -6.40
CA ASN A 59 -10.11 10.92 -7.73
C ASN A 59 -11.56 11.20 -8.20
N PRO A 60 -11.84 12.32 -8.89
CA PRO A 60 -13.17 12.62 -9.43
C PRO A 60 -13.77 11.51 -10.31
N GLN A 61 -12.94 10.74 -11.02
CA GLN A 61 -13.40 9.62 -11.86
C GLN A 61 -13.90 8.42 -11.05
N ASP A 62 -13.43 8.25 -9.82
CA ASP A 62 -13.88 7.18 -8.92
C ASP A 62 -15.06 7.61 -8.03
N LEU A 63 -15.31 8.92 -7.92
CA LEU A 63 -16.32 9.49 -7.00
C LEU A 63 -17.69 8.84 -7.16
N GLN A 64 -18.20 8.76 -8.39
CA GLN A 64 -19.54 8.21 -8.65
C GLN A 64 -19.61 6.72 -8.30
N HIS A 65 -18.54 5.98 -8.58
CA HIS A 65 -18.47 4.56 -8.28
C HIS A 65 -18.49 4.31 -6.76
N ILE A 66 -17.67 5.02 -6.00
CA ILE A 66 -17.60 4.84 -4.54
C ILE A 66 -18.89 5.31 -3.87
N LYS A 67 -19.48 6.42 -4.33
CA LYS A 67 -20.79 6.87 -3.83
C LYS A 67 -21.89 5.82 -4.03
N SER A 68 -21.86 5.07 -5.13
CA SER A 68 -22.82 3.98 -5.34
C SER A 68 -22.66 2.83 -4.35
N MET A 69 -21.49 2.70 -3.74
CA MET A 69 -21.13 1.65 -2.76
C MET A 69 -21.13 2.18 -1.32
N GLU A 70 -21.51 3.43 -1.07
CA GLU A 70 -21.47 4.04 0.26
C GLU A 70 -22.31 3.25 1.27
N ASN A 71 -23.47 2.74 0.83
CA ASN A 71 -24.35 1.91 1.66
C ASN A 71 -23.68 0.60 2.07
N ASP A 72 -22.92 -0.03 1.16
CA ASP A 72 -22.20 -1.27 1.44
C ASP A 72 -21.06 -1.02 2.44
N LEU A 73 -20.35 0.10 2.31
CA LEU A 73 -19.31 0.51 3.27
C LEU A 73 -19.90 0.75 4.66
N ARG A 74 -21.02 1.47 4.76
CA ARG A 74 -21.73 1.66 6.04
C ARG A 74 -22.21 0.35 6.66
N GLY A 75 -22.64 -0.61 5.82
CA GLY A 75 -23.07 -1.93 6.27
C GLY A 75 -21.93 -2.78 6.82
N HIS A 76 -20.75 -2.73 6.20
CA HIS A 76 -19.57 -3.48 6.66
C HIS A 76 -18.86 -2.85 7.86
N PHE A 77 -18.99 -1.54 8.04
CA PHE A 77 -18.31 -0.77 9.08
C PHE A 77 -19.33 0.05 9.91
N PRO A 78 -20.07 -0.59 10.83
CA PRO A 78 -21.14 0.06 11.61
C PRO A 78 -20.63 1.16 12.55
N ASP A 79 -19.34 1.18 12.88
CA ASP A 79 -18.71 2.19 13.75
C ASP A 79 -18.44 3.54 13.05
N LEU A 80 -18.68 3.61 11.74
CA LEU A 80 -18.64 4.85 10.95
C LEU A 80 -19.90 5.68 11.22
N LYS A 81 -19.77 6.69 12.09
CA LYS A 81 -20.89 7.58 12.44
C LYS A 81 -21.22 8.58 11.34
N ASP A 82 -20.20 9.06 10.63
CA ASP A 82 -20.34 10.00 9.53
C ASP A 82 -19.32 9.66 8.45
N LEU A 83 -19.79 9.48 7.21
CA LEU A 83 -18.96 9.11 6.07
C LEU A 83 -19.17 10.14 4.96
N GLY A 84 -18.14 10.94 4.67
CA GLY A 84 -18.12 11.87 3.56
C GLY A 84 -17.18 11.39 2.45
N ILE A 85 -17.64 11.36 1.20
CA ILE A 85 -16.78 11.05 0.04
C ILE A 85 -16.65 12.31 -0.83
N LEU A 86 -15.42 12.79 -0.99
CA LEU A 86 -15.11 14.05 -1.64
C LEU A 86 -14.11 13.85 -2.80
N PRO A 87 -14.28 14.54 -3.93
CA PRO A 87 -13.31 14.52 -5.01
C PRO A 87 -12.06 15.34 -4.67
N ASP A 88 -10.89 14.87 -5.11
CA ASP A 88 -9.60 15.55 -5.05
C ASP A 88 -8.77 15.21 -6.30
N GLU A 89 -8.41 16.22 -7.09
CA GLU A 89 -7.66 16.04 -8.35
C GLU A 89 -6.18 15.68 -8.13
N SER A 90 -5.64 15.91 -6.93
CA SER A 90 -4.27 15.53 -6.59
C SER A 90 -4.11 14.02 -6.37
N ILE A 91 -5.22 13.29 -6.26
CA ILE A 91 -5.25 11.85 -6.03
C ILE A 91 -5.37 11.14 -7.37
N GLY A 92 -4.42 10.25 -7.67
CA GLY A 92 -4.52 9.34 -8.81
C GLY A 92 -5.70 8.38 -8.68
N ILE A 93 -6.28 7.99 -9.80
CA ILE A 93 -7.39 7.03 -9.88
C ILE A 93 -7.01 5.73 -9.15
N GLY A 94 -7.96 5.13 -8.43
CA GLY A 94 -7.74 3.92 -7.64
C GLY A 94 -7.12 4.16 -6.26
N GLY A 95 -6.60 5.37 -6.00
CA GLY A 95 -6.08 5.78 -4.69
C GLY A 95 -7.10 6.54 -3.85
N CYS A 96 -6.88 6.58 -2.54
CA CYS A 96 -7.64 7.44 -1.64
C CYS A 96 -6.80 7.98 -0.48
N ILE A 97 -7.30 9.04 0.15
CA ILE A 97 -6.82 9.52 1.46
C ILE A 97 -8.01 9.49 2.41
N ILE A 98 -7.83 8.91 3.58
CA ILE A 98 -8.86 8.82 4.61
C ILE A 98 -8.52 9.78 5.74
N GLU A 99 -9.38 10.75 6.00
CA GLU A 99 -9.28 11.66 7.13
C GLU A 99 -10.25 11.24 8.21
N THR A 100 -9.77 11.17 9.45
CA THR A 100 -10.55 10.83 10.64
C THR A 100 -10.30 11.89 11.71
N ASP A 101 -11.06 11.85 12.80
CA ASP A 101 -10.83 12.74 13.95
C ASP A 101 -9.44 12.48 14.61
N LEU A 102 -8.82 11.32 14.38
CA LEU A 102 -7.53 10.93 14.95
C LEU A 102 -6.33 11.21 14.03
N GLY A 103 -6.56 11.47 12.74
CA GLY A 103 -5.46 11.70 11.80
C GLY A 103 -5.85 11.41 10.35
N LYS A 104 -4.83 11.27 9.49
CA LYS A 104 -5.02 10.96 8.07
C LYS A 104 -4.25 9.70 7.71
N VAL A 105 -4.86 8.86 6.88
CA VAL A 105 -4.25 7.67 6.29
C VAL A 105 -4.13 7.88 4.79
N ASP A 106 -2.90 7.85 4.28
CA ASP A 106 -2.60 7.99 2.86
C ASP A 106 -2.55 6.61 2.20
N ALA A 107 -3.57 6.30 1.41
CA ALA A 107 -3.69 5.03 0.69
C ALA A 107 -3.59 5.22 -0.82
N ARG A 108 -2.89 6.27 -1.28
CA ARG A 108 -2.58 6.44 -2.69
C ARG A 108 -1.72 5.28 -3.18
N ILE A 109 -1.89 4.88 -4.44
CA ILE A 109 -1.19 3.72 -5.03
C ILE A 109 0.33 3.82 -4.86
N ASN A 110 0.90 5.01 -5.10
CA ASN A 110 2.33 5.26 -4.94
C ASN A 110 2.79 5.08 -3.48
N THR A 111 2.01 5.53 -2.51
CA THR A 111 2.30 5.36 -1.08
C THR A 111 2.29 3.88 -0.72
N GLN A 112 1.25 3.15 -1.13
CA GLN A 112 1.15 1.71 -0.90
C GLN A 112 2.31 0.92 -1.53
N MET A 113 2.75 1.32 -2.73
CA MET A 113 3.90 0.70 -3.38
C MET A 113 5.18 0.96 -2.60
N SER A 114 5.44 2.20 -2.21
CA SER A 114 6.61 2.56 -1.38
C SER A 114 6.64 1.77 -0.07
N GLU A 115 5.50 1.61 0.60
CA GLU A 115 5.42 0.80 1.83
C GLU A 115 5.74 -0.68 1.59
N MET A 116 5.31 -1.25 0.46
CA MET A 116 5.66 -2.63 0.10
C MET A 116 7.15 -2.78 -0.15
N VAL A 117 7.76 -1.81 -0.85
CA VAL A 117 9.21 -1.76 -1.09
C VAL A 117 9.98 -1.71 0.22
N ASP A 118 9.60 -0.81 1.13
CA ASP A 118 10.28 -0.68 2.42
C ASP A 118 10.14 -1.93 3.28
N LYS A 119 8.96 -2.57 3.28
CA LYS A 119 8.77 -3.86 3.96
C LYS A 119 9.65 -4.95 3.35
N LEU A 120 9.68 -5.10 2.04
CA LEU A 120 10.52 -6.09 1.37
C LEU A 120 12.00 -5.83 1.65
N ARG A 121 12.47 -4.58 1.52
CA ARG A 121 13.84 -4.19 1.84
C ARG A 121 14.20 -4.50 3.29
N LYS A 122 13.27 -4.31 4.23
CA LYS A 122 13.44 -4.69 5.63
C LYS A 122 13.56 -6.20 5.80
N TYR A 123 12.66 -6.98 5.18
CA TYR A 123 12.74 -8.45 5.19
C TYR A 123 14.09 -8.96 4.65
N TYR A 124 14.58 -8.40 3.55
CA TYR A 124 15.90 -8.78 3.02
C TYR A 124 17.05 -8.46 4.00
N LYS A 125 17.03 -7.30 4.66
CA LYS A 125 18.04 -6.97 5.69
C LYS A 125 17.98 -7.88 6.92
N GLU A 126 16.78 -8.30 7.31
CA GLU A 126 16.58 -9.25 8.42
C GLU A 126 17.06 -10.67 8.06
N LEU A 127 16.94 -11.07 6.80
CA LEU A 127 17.51 -12.33 6.32
C LEU A 127 19.05 -12.32 6.33
N GLU A 128 19.68 -11.19 5.96
CA GLU A 128 21.14 -11.04 6.05
C GLU A 128 21.68 -11.15 7.49
N HIS A 129 20.95 -10.66 8.50
CA HIS A 129 21.38 -10.74 9.91
C HIS A 129 21.23 -12.14 10.54
N ASN A 130 20.32 -12.98 10.03
CA ASN A 130 20.12 -14.33 10.56
C ASN A 130 21.19 -15.33 10.07
N GLU A 131 21.82 -15.07 8.92
CA GLU A 131 22.93 -15.91 8.42
C GLU A 131 24.23 -15.67 9.21
N ASP A 132 24.43 -14.46 9.74
CA ASP A 132 25.62 -14.10 10.53
C ASP A 132 25.59 -14.77 11.94
N GLU A 133 24.43 -14.91 12.58
CA GLU A 133 24.29 -15.64 13.86
C GLU A 133 24.44 -17.16 13.70
N SER A 134 23.96 -17.72 12.59
CA SER A 134 24.06 -19.16 12.28
C SER A 134 25.50 -19.59 12.02
N THR A 135 26.32 -18.70 11.44
CA THR A 135 27.75 -18.94 11.18
C THR A 135 28.58 -18.88 12.47
N ASN A 136 28.25 -17.97 13.39
CA ASN A 136 28.97 -17.82 14.67
C ASN A 136 28.66 -18.95 15.67
N ALA A 137 27.49 -19.61 15.57
CA ALA A 137 27.15 -20.77 16.39
C ALA A 137 27.84 -22.08 15.96
N ALA A 138 28.38 -22.15 14.74
CA ALA A 138 29.07 -23.33 14.21
C ALA A 138 30.59 -23.31 14.44
N GLU A 139 31.15 -22.22 14.97
CA GLU A 139 32.59 -22.05 15.27
C GLU A 139 32.93 -22.04 16.78
N VAL A 140 31.98 -22.36 17.67
CA VAL A 140 32.21 -22.51 19.13
C VAL A 140 32.08 -23.96 19.59
#